data_AF-A0A7D9IFE8-F1
#
_entry.id   AF-A0A7D9IFE8-F1
#
_cell.length_a   1.000
_cell.length_b   1.000
_cell.length_c   1.000
_cell.angle_alpha   90.00
_cell.angle_beta   90.00
_cell.angle_gamma   90.00
#
_symmetry.space_group_name_H-M   'P 1'
#
loop_
_entity.id
_entity.type
_entity.pdbx_description
1 polymer ?
#
loop_
_entity_poly.entity_id
_entity_poly.type
_entity_poly.pdbx_seq_one_letter_code
_entity_poly.pdbx_strand_id
1 'polypeptide(L)'
;MVPKNGNLKSYVDDSKLLLSFSVNEVNSAAAKLNEDLRRVVSLCSLNSLLINPNKTKLLVFATRYMLKQIPADFHILLLGKKLFPVTSATDLGVTLDSGLTYDEHVTKLVSSCV
;
A
#
# COMPACT_ATOMS: atom_id res chain seq x y z
N MET A 1 11.04 10.20 -13.84
CA MET A 1 11.93 9.68 -12.78
C MET A 1 11.15 8.72 -11.90
N VAL A 2 11.73 7.56 -11.60
CA VAL A 2 11.15 6.44 -10.82
C VAL A 2 11.30 6.75 -9.32
N PRO A 3 10.46 6.22 -8.41
CA PRO A 3 10.75 6.22 -6.96
C PRO A 3 12.18 5.75 -6.67
N LYS A 4 12.75 6.28 -5.58
CA LYS A 4 14.16 6.05 -5.21
C LYS A 4 14.35 4.80 -4.38
N ASN A 5 13.40 4.52 -3.48
CA ASN A 5 13.52 3.46 -2.48
C ASN A 5 12.64 2.26 -2.85
N GLY A 6 11.40 2.52 -3.26
CA GLY A 6 10.44 1.50 -3.65
C GLY A 6 10.36 1.26 -5.16
N ASN A 7 9.57 0.27 -5.54
CA ASN A 7 9.23 -0.04 -6.92
C ASN A 7 7.80 0.44 -7.21
N LEU A 8 7.65 1.30 -8.22
CA LEU A 8 6.33 1.65 -8.74
C LEU A 8 5.88 0.59 -9.75
N LYS A 9 4.68 0.04 -9.54
CA LYS A 9 3.99 -0.83 -10.50
C LYS A 9 2.64 -0.19 -10.83
N SER A 10 2.32 -0.08 -12.11
CA SER A 10 1.11 0.60 -12.56
C SER A 10 0.36 -0.26 -13.57
N TYR A 11 -0.96 -0.16 -13.52
CA TYR A 11 -1.87 -0.71 -14.51
C TYR A 11 -2.91 0.37 -14.81
N VAL A 12 -2.87 0.93 -16.02
CA VAL A 12 -3.71 2.08 -16.40
C VAL A 12 -3.55 3.22 -15.37
N ASP A 13 -4.61 3.62 -14.69
CA ASP A 13 -4.63 4.69 -13.68
C ASP A 13 -4.28 4.20 -12.26
N ASP A 14 -4.34 2.89 -12.01
CA ASP A 14 -4.02 2.30 -10.71
C ASP A 14 -2.52 2.06 -10.56
N SER A 15 -1.93 2.61 -9.50
CA SER A 15 -0.50 2.51 -9.20
C SER A 15 -0.21 2.03 -7.78
N LYS A 16 0.88 1.28 -7.63
CA LYS A 16 1.32 0.63 -6.39
C LYS A 16 2.78 0.96 -6.14
N LEU A 17 3.10 1.46 -4.96
CA LEU A 17 4.47 1.68 -4.51
C LEU A 17 4.84 0.58 -3.53
N LEU A 18 5.75 -0.30 -3.93
CA LEU A 18 6.17 -1.46 -3.14
C LEU A 18 7.54 -1.22 -2.50
N LEU A 19 7.67 -1.44 -1.20
CA LEU A 19 8.93 -1.36 -0.48
C LEU A 19 9.05 -2.57 0.47
N SER A 20 10.15 -3.32 0.36
CA SER A 20 10.52 -4.37 1.31
C SER A 20 11.42 -3.80 2.40
N PHE A 21 11.21 -4.20 3.65
CA PHE A 21 11.97 -3.73 4.80
C PHE A 21 11.95 -4.78 5.93
N SER A 22 12.91 -4.70 6.85
CA SER A 22 12.87 -5.49 8.10
C SER A 22 11.96 -4.81 9.13
N VAL A 23 11.31 -5.59 10.01
CA VAL A 23 10.42 -5.05 11.07
C VAL A 23 11.13 -3.98 11.91
N ASN A 24 12.43 -4.16 12.19
CA ASN A 24 13.24 -3.21 12.96
C ASN A 24 13.45 -1.86 12.24
N GLU A 25 13.17 -1.80 10.94
CA GLU A 25 13.34 -0.61 10.10
C GLU A 25 12.01 0.07 9.77
N VAL A 26 10.89 -0.31 10.42
CA VAL A 26 9.54 0.18 10.10
C VAL A 26 9.45 1.71 10.00
N ASN A 27 10.09 2.44 10.90
CA ASN A 27 10.11 3.91 10.88
C ASN A 27 10.91 4.46 9.68
N SER A 28 12.04 3.82 9.36
CA SER A 28 12.84 4.14 8.18
C SER A 28 12.07 3.84 6.89
N ALA A 29 11.32 2.75 6.87
CA ALA A 29 10.46 2.39 5.75
C ALA A 29 9.34 3.41 5.52
N ALA A 30 8.68 3.89 6.58
CA ALA A 30 7.71 4.98 6.48
C ALA A 30 8.34 6.26 5.91
N ALA A 31 9.54 6.63 6.37
CA ALA A 31 10.25 7.80 5.87
C ALA A 31 10.59 7.67 4.37
N LYS A 32 11.09 6.51 3.94
CA LYS A 32 11.40 6.18 2.54
C LYS A 32 10.15 6.21 1.65
N LEU A 33 9.04 5.63 2.12
CA LEU A 33 7.75 5.68 1.41
C LEU A 33 7.24 7.12 1.29
N ASN A 34 7.31 7.92 2.35
CA ASN A 34 6.90 9.32 2.31
C ASN A 34 7.75 10.15 1.33
N GLU A 35 9.06 9.90 1.27
CA GLU A 35 9.95 10.53 0.30
C GLU A 35 9.54 10.19 -1.14
N ASP A 36 9.26 8.91 -1.42
CA ASP A 36 8.84 8.46 -2.75
C ASP A 36 7.44 8.94 -3.12
N LEU A 37 6.49 8.97 -2.17
CA LEU A 37 5.15 9.52 -2.41
C LEU A 37 5.19 11.00 -2.77
N ARG A 38 6.07 11.81 -2.14
CA ARG A 38 6.26 13.21 -2.54
C ARG A 38 6.77 13.34 -3.98
N ARG A 39 7.67 12.44 -4.40
CA ARG A 39 8.15 12.39 -5.79
C ARG A 39 7.02 12.02 -6.76
N VAL A 40 6.23 11.00 -6.42
CA VAL A 40 5.08 10.57 -7.22
C VAL A 40 4.05 11.69 -7.34
N VAL A 41 3.70 12.36 -6.24
CA VAL A 41 2.82 13.53 -6.23
C VAL A 41 3.34 14.64 -7.13
N SER A 42 4.62 14.99 -7.03
CA SER A 42 5.24 16.01 -7.87
C SER A 42 5.16 15.64 -9.35
N LEU A 43 5.47 14.38 -9.68
CA LEU A 43 5.38 13.87 -11.05
C LEU A 43 3.95 13.93 -11.59
N CYS A 44 2.97 13.45 -10.83
CA CYS A 44 1.56 13.55 -11.22
C CYS A 44 1.15 15.01 -11.46
N SER A 45 1.54 15.91 -10.56
CA SER A 45 1.24 17.34 -10.68
C SER A 45 1.84 17.96 -11.94
N LEU A 46 3.10 17.64 -12.26
CA LEU A 46 3.77 18.10 -13.49
C LEU A 46 3.10 17.58 -14.76
N ASN A 47 2.43 16.43 -14.69
CA ASN A 47 1.72 15.81 -15.81
C ASN A 47 0.20 16.06 -15.75
N SER A 48 -0.27 17.01 -14.94
CA SER A 48 -1.71 17.33 -14.77
C SER A 48 -2.57 16.13 -14.34
N LEU A 49 -1.98 15.17 -13.62
CA LEU A 49 -2.67 14.01 -13.03
C LEU A 49 -3.02 14.28 -11.57
N LEU A 50 -4.21 13.87 -11.17
CA LEU A 50 -4.69 13.96 -9.80
C LEU A 50 -4.59 12.61 -9.09
N ILE A 51 -3.97 12.58 -7.92
CA ILE A 51 -3.97 11.42 -7.04
C ILE A 51 -5.18 11.53 -6.12
N ASN A 52 -5.82 10.39 -5.81
CA ASN A 52 -6.96 10.33 -4.90
C ASN A 52 -6.57 9.65 -3.56
N PRO A 53 -6.17 10.40 -2.52
CA PRO A 53 -5.82 9.84 -1.21
C PRO A 53 -6.96 9.12 -0.49
N ASN A 54 -8.21 9.31 -0.92
CA ASN A 54 -9.36 8.60 -0.35
C ASN A 54 -9.51 7.19 -0.90
N LYS A 55 -9.03 6.96 -2.13
CA LYS A 55 -8.98 5.63 -2.74
C LYS A 55 -7.66 4.88 -2.47
N THR A 56 -6.59 5.58 -2.10
CA THR A 56 -5.31 4.94 -1.78
C THR A 56 -5.38 4.14 -0.47
N LYS A 57 -4.86 2.91 -0.49
CA LYS A 57 -4.74 2.02 0.66
C LYS A 57 -3.27 1.74 0.96
N LEU A 58 -2.92 1.67 2.24
CA LEU A 58 -1.64 1.15 2.70
C LEU A 58 -1.87 -0.29 3.17
N LEU A 59 -1.10 -1.24 2.65
CA LEU A 59 -1.16 -2.64 3.05
C LEU A 59 0.25 -3.10 3.41
N VAL A 60 0.37 -3.82 4.53
CA VAL A 60 1.65 -4.40 5.00
C VAL A 60 1.51 -5.91 4.94
N PHE A 61 2.42 -6.56 4.23
CA PHE A 61 2.45 -8.01 4.11
C PHE A 61 3.51 -8.59 5.04
N ALA A 62 3.09 -9.48 5.94
CA ALA A 62 4.01 -10.26 6.77
C ALA A 62 3.30 -11.45 7.42
N THR A 63 4.05 -12.31 8.11
CA THR A 63 3.46 -13.34 8.98
C THR A 63 2.67 -12.69 10.12
N ARG A 64 1.68 -13.41 10.68
CA ARG A 64 0.89 -12.92 11.83
C ARG A 64 1.77 -12.47 13.01
N TYR A 65 2.89 -13.15 13.24
CA TYR A 65 3.84 -12.79 14.30
C TYR A 65 4.55 -11.45 14.03
N MET A 66 4.95 -11.20 12.79
CA MET A 66 5.61 -9.95 12.39
C MET A 66 4.63 -8.78 12.33
N LEU A 67 3.39 -9.00 11.87
CA LEU A 67 2.36 -7.97 11.85
C LEU A 67 2.07 -7.42 13.26
N LYS A 68 2.12 -8.26 14.29
CA LYS A 68 1.98 -7.83 15.69
C LYS A 68 3.11 -6.93 16.19
N GLN A 69 4.25 -6.92 15.52
CA GLN A 69 5.39 -6.08 15.87
C GLN A 69 5.35 -4.72 15.16
N ILE A 70 4.47 -4.54 14.17
CA ILE A 70 4.26 -3.24 13.54
C ILE A 70 3.52 -2.32 14.53
N PRO A 71 4.03 -1.10 14.79
CA PRO A 71 3.36 -0.17 15.70
C PRO A 71 1.92 0.13 15.28
N ALA A 72 1.01 0.21 16.25
CA ALA A 72 -0.41 0.48 16.00
C ALA A 72 -0.64 1.85 15.33
N ASP A 73 0.26 2.81 15.57
CA ASP A 73 0.23 4.15 15.00
C ASP A 73 1.09 4.28 13.72
N PHE A 74 1.60 3.18 13.17
CA PHE A 74 2.33 3.19 11.90
C PHE A 74 1.46 3.77 10.79
N HIS A 75 1.97 4.80 10.12
CA HIS A 75 1.28 5.47 9.03
C HIS A 75 2.25 6.10 8.05
N ILE A 76 1.74 6.38 6.85
CA ILE A 76 2.39 7.24 5.84
C ILE A 76 1.53 8.46 5.57
N LEU A 77 2.10 9.46 4.91
CA LEU A 77 1.45 10.71 4.54
C LEU A 77 1.35 10.79 3.02
N LEU A 78 0.11 10.95 2.53
CA LEU A 78 -0.17 11.22 1.13
C LEU A 78 -1.03 12.48 1.02
N LEU A 79 -0.47 13.54 0.44
CA LEU A 79 -1.15 14.84 0.30
C LEU A 79 -1.75 15.35 1.63
N GLY A 80 -0.98 15.24 2.72
CA GLY A 80 -1.40 15.65 4.07
C GLY A 80 -2.32 14.66 4.79
N LYS A 81 -2.85 13.65 4.11
CA LYS A 81 -3.66 12.60 4.73
C LYS A 81 -2.80 11.48 5.30
N LYS A 82 -3.08 11.08 6.55
CA LYS A 82 -2.52 9.87 7.15
C LYS A 82 -3.19 8.63 6.56
N LEU A 83 -2.39 7.70 6.03
CA LEU A 83 -2.84 6.38 5.61
C LEU A 83 -2.33 5.36 6.63
N PHE A 84 -3.26 4.65 7.24
CA PHE A 84 -2.98 3.54 8.16
C PHE A 84 -3.09 2.22 7.40
N PRO A 85 -2.36 1.16 7.84
CA PRO A 85 -2.51 -0.17 7.28
C PRO A 85 -3.97 -0.65 7.32
N VAL A 86 -4.46 -1.14 6.20
CA VAL A 86 -5.70 -1.91 6.14
C VAL A 86 -5.39 -3.40 6.24
N THR A 87 -6.39 -4.20 6.61
CA THR A 87 -6.25 -5.66 6.71
C THR A 87 -6.30 -6.36 5.36
N SER A 88 -6.99 -5.75 4.38
CA SER A 88 -7.07 -6.23 3.01
C SER A 88 -7.32 -5.10 2.01
N ALA A 89 -6.95 -5.34 0.75
CA ALA A 89 -7.25 -4.46 -0.36
C ALA A 89 -7.46 -5.26 -1.65
N THR A 90 -8.34 -4.77 -2.52
CA THR A 90 -8.55 -5.35 -3.85
C THR A 90 -7.60 -4.72 -4.84
N ASP A 91 -6.92 -5.55 -5.63
CA ASP A 91 -6.06 -5.17 -6.72
C ASP A 91 -6.35 -6.04 -7.95
N LEU A 92 -6.69 -5.41 -9.08
CA LEU A 92 -7.00 -6.10 -10.35
C LEU A 92 -8.01 -7.26 -10.19
N GLY A 93 -9.01 -7.07 -9.33
CA GLY A 93 -10.05 -8.08 -9.05
C GLY A 93 -9.67 -9.14 -8.00
N VAL A 94 -8.43 -9.14 -7.52
CA VAL A 94 -7.95 -10.06 -6.47
C VAL A 94 -7.94 -9.34 -5.13
N THR A 95 -8.56 -9.92 -4.10
CA THR A 95 -8.49 -9.37 -2.74
C THR A 95 -7.27 -9.94 -2.02
N LEU A 96 -6.33 -9.09 -1.64
CA LEU A 96 -5.12 -9.45 -0.92
C LEU A 96 -5.28 -9.07 0.55
N ASP A 97 -5.09 -10.01 1.47
CA ASP A 97 -5.01 -9.76 2.90
C ASP A 97 -3.55 -9.60 3.37
N SER A 98 -3.35 -8.96 4.52
CA SER A 98 -2.02 -8.70 5.10
C SER A 98 -1.18 -9.98 5.33
N GLY A 99 -1.82 -11.13 5.46
CA GLY A 99 -1.15 -12.42 5.63
C GLY A 99 -0.94 -13.19 4.32
N LEU A 100 -1.40 -12.67 3.18
CA LEU A 100 -1.44 -13.36 1.89
C LEU A 100 -2.10 -14.75 1.97
N THR A 101 -3.14 -14.88 2.80
CA THR A 101 -3.92 -16.12 2.96
C THR A 101 -4.92 -16.31 1.83
N TYR A 102 -5.38 -15.21 1.21
CA TYR A 102 -6.46 -15.16 0.22
C TYR A 102 -7.82 -15.64 0.75
N ASP A 103 -7.97 -15.83 2.07
CA ASP A 103 -9.19 -16.34 2.69
C ASP A 103 -10.42 -15.49 2.33
N GLU A 104 -10.28 -14.16 2.40
CA GLU A 104 -11.35 -13.21 2.03
C GLU A 104 -11.72 -13.32 0.54
N HIS A 105 -10.72 -13.46 -0.34
CA HIS A 105 -10.93 -13.59 -1.77
C HIS A 105 -11.68 -14.88 -2.11
N VAL A 106 -11.21 -16.01 -1.58
CA VAL A 106 -11.83 -17.33 -1.78
C VAL A 106 -13.27 -17.32 -1.28
N THR A 107 -13.51 -16.77 -0.09
CA THR A 107 -14.84 -16.69 0.50
C THR A 107 -15.80 -15.88 -0.38
N LYS A 108 -15.36 -14.73 -0.91
CA LYS A 108 -16.14 -13.89 -1.84
C LYS A 108 -16.48 -14.60 -3.14
N LEU A 109 -15.54 -15.37 -3.71
CA LEU A 109 -15.79 -16.11 -4.94
C LEU A 109 -16.81 -17.24 -4.70
N VAL A 110 -16.62 -18.03 -3.65
CA VAL A 110 -17.50 -19.18 -3.36
C VAL A 110 -18.92 -18.73 -3.00
N SER A 111 -19.07 -17.62 -2.27
CA SER A 111 -20.40 -17.10 -1.90
C SER A 111 -21.17 -16.52 -3.09
N SER A 112 -20.49 -16.09 -4.16
CA SER A 112 -21.13 -15.58 -5.38
C SER A 112 -21.72 -16.66 -6.29
N CYS A 113 -21.42 -17.94 -6.01
CA CYS A 113 -21.90 -19.09 -6.77
C CYS A 113 -23.23 -19.67 -6.22
N VAL A 114 -23.78 -19.07 -5.17
CA VAL A 114 -25.08 -19.43 -4.55
C VAL A 114 -26.14 -18.47 -5.03
#